data_AF-A0A356WGM9-F1
#
_entry.id   AF-A0A356WGM9-F1
#
_cell.length_a   1.000
_cell.length_b   1.000
_cell.length_c   1.000
_cell.angle_alpha   90.00
_cell.angle_beta   90.00
_cell.angle_gamma   90.00
#
_symmetry.space_group_name_H-M   'P 1'
#
loop_
_entity.id
_entity.type
_entity.pdbx_description
1 polymer ?
#
loop_
_entity_poly.entity_id
_entity_poly.type
_entity_poly.pdbx_seq_one_letter_code
_entity_poly.pdbx_strand_id
1 'polypeptide(L)'
;MFDMLKVGTNIVSPIHGVVVDVREQPESCDVELYIGSNEFQRVISLDHVTTTLHKGVEVSAGDVIATVPPWECKQDFGRFELMVMGEGENSTQAICPMLLLAPSVAEESFRQIQLVMEKWNVTAGSATSAYTAQDLKTGVCESETASAQ
;
A
#
# COMPACT_ATOMS: atom_id res chain seq x y z
N MET A 1 -1.42 -0.66 3.92
CA MET A 1 -1.35 -1.88 4.76
C MET A 1 0.12 -2.07 5.07
N PHE A 2 0.49 -2.19 6.34
CA PHE A 2 1.89 -2.35 6.75
C PHE A 2 2.15 -3.83 6.99
N ASP A 3 3.05 -4.43 6.22
CA ASP A 3 3.47 -5.81 6.43
C ASP A 3 4.95 -5.86 6.78
N MET A 4 5.25 -6.56 7.87
CA MET A 4 6.63 -6.85 8.28
C MET A 4 7.08 -8.08 7.49
N LEU A 5 8.06 -7.90 6.61
CA LEU A 5 8.53 -8.93 5.69
C LEU A 5 9.98 -9.30 5.98
N LYS A 6 10.38 -10.49 5.54
CA LYS A 6 11.79 -10.90 5.59
C LYS A 6 12.60 -10.02 4.63
N VAL A 7 13.77 -9.55 5.07
CA VAL A 7 14.73 -8.85 4.20
C VAL A 7 15.09 -9.72 2.99
N GLY A 8 15.15 -9.11 1.81
CA GLY A 8 15.39 -9.76 0.52
C GLY A 8 14.17 -10.42 -0.10
N THR A 9 12.96 -10.27 0.49
CA THR A 9 11.72 -10.72 -0.15
C THR A 9 11.55 -10.00 -1.48
N ASN A 10 11.28 -10.75 -2.55
CA ASN A 10 11.01 -10.18 -3.87
C ASN A 10 9.66 -9.49 -3.89
N ILE A 11 9.63 -8.28 -4.42
CA ILE A 11 8.41 -7.53 -4.70
C ILE A 11 8.17 -7.59 -6.21
N VAL A 12 6.95 -7.96 -6.58
CA VAL A 12 6.53 -8.06 -7.97
C VAL A 12 5.65 -6.87 -8.37
N SER A 13 5.70 -6.48 -9.64
CA SER A 13 4.79 -5.45 -10.15
C SER A 13 3.36 -5.96 -10.10
N PRO A 14 2.41 -5.23 -9.47
CA PRO A 14 1.01 -5.63 -9.46
C PRO A 14 0.29 -5.31 -10.78
N ILE A 15 0.87 -4.46 -11.63
CA ILE A 15 0.26 -3.98 -12.87
C ILE A 15 1.25 -4.02 -14.04
N HIS A 16 0.72 -4.00 -15.26
CA HIS A 16 1.48 -3.59 -16.42
C HIS A 16 1.56 -2.05 -16.45
N GLY A 17 2.73 -1.49 -16.71
CA GLY A 17 2.89 -0.04 -16.67
C GLY A 17 4.31 0.43 -16.92
N VAL A 18 4.56 1.68 -16.54
CA VAL A 18 5.86 2.36 -16.64
C VAL A 18 6.23 2.94 -15.28
N VAL A 19 7.50 2.85 -14.92
CA VAL A 19 8.04 3.54 -13.74
C VAL A 19 7.97 5.04 -13.98
N VAL A 20 7.19 5.76 -13.18
CA VAL A 20 6.97 7.21 -13.35
C VAL A 20 7.85 8.06 -12.43
N ASP A 21 8.28 7.49 -11.31
CA ASP A 21 9.17 8.12 -10.34
C ASP A 21 9.86 7.07 -9.45
N VAL A 22 11.02 7.42 -8.91
CA VAL A 22 11.73 6.66 -7.86
C VAL A 22 12.26 7.69 -6.87
N ARG A 23 11.73 7.68 -5.65
CA ARG A 23 12.09 8.65 -4.61
C ARG A 23 12.98 8.00 -3.57
N GLU A 24 14.21 8.48 -3.49
CA GLU A 24 15.15 8.06 -2.45
C GLU A 24 14.69 8.56 -1.08
N GLN A 25 14.75 7.68 -0.08
CA GLN A 25 14.46 7.95 1.32
C GLN A 25 15.72 7.64 2.15
N PRO A 26 16.73 8.53 2.14
CA PRO A 26 18.03 8.26 2.76
C PRO A 26 17.96 8.03 4.27
N GLU A 27 16.92 8.53 4.94
CA GLU A 27 16.64 8.32 6.36
C GLU A 27 16.30 6.87 6.71
N SER A 28 15.67 6.13 5.80
CA SER A 28 15.28 4.73 5.94
C SER A 28 16.13 3.77 5.11
N CYS A 29 17.05 4.29 4.27
CA CYS A 29 17.92 3.54 3.36
C CYS A 29 17.16 2.72 2.32
N ASP A 30 16.04 3.25 1.85
CA ASP A 30 15.17 2.61 0.87
C ASP A 30 14.63 3.67 -0.11
N VAL A 31 13.73 3.24 -0.98
CA VAL A 31 13.06 4.09 -1.95
C VAL A 31 11.57 3.84 -1.96
N GLU A 32 10.83 4.84 -2.43
CA GLU A 32 9.46 4.69 -2.86
C GLU A 32 9.41 4.65 -4.39
N LEU A 33 8.91 3.53 -4.93
CA LEU A 33 8.82 3.26 -6.37
C LEU A 33 7.40 3.50 -6.88
N TYR A 34 7.28 4.32 -7.92
CA TYR A 34 6.00 4.71 -8.49
C TYR A 34 5.80 4.12 -9.89
N ILE A 35 4.68 3.42 -10.11
CA ILE A 35 4.31 2.78 -11.39
C ILE A 35 2.98 3.35 -11.86
N GLY A 36 2.98 3.96 -13.04
CA GLY A 36 1.77 4.44 -13.71
C GLY A 36 1.35 3.50 -14.84
N SER A 37 0.05 3.49 -15.14
CA SER A 37 -0.49 2.85 -16.35
C SER A 37 -1.35 3.85 -17.10
N ASN A 38 -1.39 3.77 -18.43
CA ASN A 38 -2.30 4.61 -19.22
C ASN A 38 -3.75 4.13 -19.11
N GLU A 39 -3.98 2.89 -18.65
CA GLU A 39 -5.31 2.31 -18.49
C GLU A 39 -6.05 2.86 -17.26
N PHE A 40 -5.31 3.41 -16.29
CA PHE A 40 -5.86 3.95 -15.05
C PHE A 40 -5.19 5.29 -14.77
N GLN A 41 -5.94 6.36 -14.50
CA GLN A 41 -5.40 7.63 -13.98
C GLN A 41 -4.93 7.49 -12.51
N ARG A 42 -4.21 6.40 -12.22
CA ARG A 42 -3.82 5.95 -10.91
C ARG A 42 -2.37 5.50 -10.94
N VAL A 43 -1.65 5.78 -9.86
CA VAL A 43 -0.24 5.44 -9.70
C VAL A 43 -0.13 4.47 -8.54
N ILE A 44 0.53 3.34 -8.74
CA ILE A 44 0.91 2.45 -7.64
C ILE A 44 2.18 3.03 -7.01
N SER A 45 2.16 3.24 -5.70
CA SER A 45 3.37 3.44 -4.90
C SER A 45 3.71 2.14 -4.17
N LEU A 46 4.99 1.79 -4.21
CA LEU A 46 5.61 0.69 -3.48
C LEU A 46 6.68 1.33 -2.58
N ASP A 47 6.37 1.47 -1.29
CA ASP A 47 7.25 2.12 -0.33
C ASP A 47 8.15 1.12 0.40
N HIS A 48 9.26 1.64 0.90
CA HIS A 48 10.27 0.89 1.65
C HIS A 48 10.84 -0.29 0.88
N VAL A 49 11.25 -0.05 -0.38
CA VAL A 49 11.85 -1.07 -1.24
C VAL A 49 13.26 -0.68 -1.70
N THR A 50 14.01 -1.64 -2.24
CA THR A 50 15.22 -1.39 -3.03
C THR A 50 15.00 -1.88 -4.45
N THR A 51 15.29 -1.03 -5.43
CA THR A 51 15.15 -1.33 -6.85
C THR A 51 16.36 -0.84 -7.64
N THR A 52 16.59 -1.47 -8.80
CA THR A 52 17.53 -0.96 -9.82
C THR A 52 16.81 -0.26 -10.96
N LEU A 53 15.48 -0.18 -10.91
CA LEU A 53 14.68 0.47 -11.92
C LEU A 53 14.83 1.99 -11.82
N HIS A 54 14.52 2.66 -12.93
CA HIS A 54 14.51 4.12 -13.03
C HIS A 54 13.32 4.55 -13.87
N LYS A 55 13.01 5.84 -13.80
CA LYS A 55 11.90 6.45 -14.54
C LYS A 55 11.98 6.12 -16.04
N GLY A 56 10.83 5.72 -16.61
CA GLY A 56 10.67 5.38 -18.01
C GLY A 56 10.80 3.89 -18.33
N VAL A 57 11.19 3.04 -17.37
CA VAL A 57 11.25 1.59 -17.57
C VAL A 57 9.84 1.01 -17.59
N GLU A 58 9.53 0.23 -18.64
CA GLU A 58 8.30 -0.56 -18.71
C GLU A 58 8.42 -1.82 -17.84
N VAL A 59 7.32 -2.18 -17.19
CA VAL A 59 7.21 -3.37 -16.33
C VAL A 59 5.92 -4.11 -16.63
N SER A 60 5.96 -5.44 -16.50
CA SER A 60 4.79 -6.30 -16.59
C SER A 60 4.31 -6.75 -15.22
N ALA A 61 3.01 -6.96 -15.09
CA ALA A 61 2.46 -7.59 -13.88
C ALA A 61 3.13 -8.95 -13.65
N GLY A 62 3.64 -9.17 -12.44
CA GLY A 62 4.39 -10.36 -12.04
C GLY A 62 5.92 -10.26 -12.19
N ASP A 63 6.46 -9.24 -12.85
CA ASP A 63 7.91 -9.02 -12.90
C ASP A 63 8.45 -8.71 -11.50
N VAL A 64 9.59 -9.30 -11.12
CA VAL A 64 10.30 -8.90 -9.90
C VAL A 64 10.97 -7.55 -10.17
N ILE A 65 10.52 -6.53 -9.45
CA ILE A 65 10.90 -5.12 -9.69
C ILE A 65 11.66 -4.50 -8.52
N ALA A 66 11.58 -5.10 -7.34
CA ALA A 66 12.25 -4.61 -6.16
C ALA A 66 12.46 -5.74 -5.13
N THR A 67 13.19 -5.43 -4.06
CA THR A 67 13.36 -6.30 -2.90
C THR A 67 13.15 -5.51 -1.62
N VAL A 68 12.76 -6.21 -0.54
CA VAL A 68 12.59 -5.61 0.78
C VAL A 68 13.96 -5.38 1.45
N PRO A 69 14.36 -4.13 1.76
CA PRO A 69 15.56 -3.84 2.54
C PRO A 69 15.34 -4.01 4.05
N PRO A 70 16.42 -3.98 4.85
CA PRO A 70 16.34 -3.78 6.30
C PRO A 70 15.57 -2.51 6.67
N TRP A 71 14.59 -2.60 7.57
CA TRP A 71 13.89 -1.42 8.07
C TRP A 71 14.87 -0.47 8.78
N GLU A 72 14.76 0.84 8.49
CA GLU A 72 15.66 1.88 9.02
C GLU A 72 17.14 1.49 8.96
N CYS A 73 17.55 0.89 7.84
CA CYS A 73 18.94 0.47 7.57
C CYS A 73 19.52 -0.63 8.50
N LYS A 74 18.83 -1.05 9.56
CA LYS A 74 19.48 -1.77 10.68
C LYS A 74 18.70 -2.96 11.24
N GLN A 75 17.41 -3.09 10.94
CA GLN A 75 16.61 -4.18 11.47
C GLN A 75 16.83 -5.48 10.68
N ASP A 76 16.51 -6.61 11.29
CA ASP A 76 16.56 -7.94 10.66
C ASP A 76 15.29 -8.28 9.85
N PHE A 77 14.28 -7.41 9.93
CA PHE A 77 13.07 -7.41 9.12
C PHE A 77 13.02 -6.15 8.26
N GLY A 78 12.19 -6.17 7.22
CA GLY A 78 11.82 -5.00 6.45
C GLY A 78 10.35 -4.66 6.61
N ARG A 79 10.02 -3.43 6.24
CA ARG A 79 8.65 -2.94 6.11
C ARG A 79 8.34 -2.82 4.62
N PHE A 80 7.11 -3.08 4.24
CA PHE A 80 6.65 -2.87 2.87
C PHE A 80 5.27 -2.26 2.89
N GLU A 81 5.05 -1.31 1.99
CA GLU A 81 3.75 -0.70 1.77
C GLU A 81 3.41 -0.67 0.30
N LEU A 82 2.16 -1.03 0.01
CA LEU A 82 1.55 -0.80 -1.29
C LEU A 82 0.44 0.21 -1.11
N MET A 83 0.53 1.28 -1.90
CA MET A 83 -0.50 2.30 -2.01
C MET A 83 -0.96 2.40 -3.46
N VAL A 84 -2.28 2.49 -3.65
CA VAL A 84 -2.82 2.88 -4.94
C VAL A 84 -3.26 4.31 -4.82
N MET A 85 -2.64 5.19 -5.59
CA MET A 85 -2.92 6.61 -5.56
C MET A 85 -3.77 7.02 -6.75
N GLY A 86 -4.64 8.01 -6.55
CA GLY A 86 -5.41 8.67 -7.59
C GLY A 86 -5.30 10.18 -7.52
N GLU A 87 -5.72 10.84 -8.59
CA GLU A 87 -5.94 12.29 -8.59
C GLU A 87 -7.21 12.61 -7.80
N GLY A 88 -7.07 13.32 -6.67
CA GLY A 88 -8.15 14.11 -6.08
C GLY A 88 -8.14 15.53 -6.64
N GLU A 89 -9.15 16.33 -6.33
CA GLU A 89 -9.34 17.68 -6.91
C GLU A 89 -8.13 18.61 -6.74
N ASN A 90 -7.23 18.39 -5.76
CA ASN A 90 -6.01 19.18 -5.56
C ASN A 90 -4.81 18.41 -4.95
N SER A 91 -4.85 17.07 -4.88
CA SER A 91 -3.75 16.27 -4.31
C SER A 91 -3.74 14.83 -4.80
N THR A 92 -2.58 14.18 -4.71
CA THR A 92 -2.46 12.73 -4.83
C THR A 92 -3.03 12.10 -3.56
N GLN A 93 -4.04 11.24 -3.71
CA GLN A 93 -4.75 10.63 -2.58
C GLN A 93 -4.61 9.12 -2.61
N ALA A 94 -4.43 8.50 -1.45
CA ALA A 94 -4.52 7.05 -1.33
C ALA A 94 -5.96 6.62 -1.57
N ILE A 95 -6.15 5.73 -2.54
CA ILE A 95 -7.44 5.15 -2.88
C ILE A 95 -7.69 3.97 -1.96
N CYS A 96 -8.93 3.87 -1.47
CA CYS A 96 -9.42 2.71 -0.75
C CYS A 96 -9.17 1.41 -1.55
N PRO A 97 -8.35 0.46 -1.06
CA PRO A 97 -8.03 -0.77 -1.80
C PRO A 97 -9.25 -1.64 -2.10
N MET A 98 -10.32 -1.51 -1.30
CA MET A 98 -11.58 -2.23 -1.52
C MET A 98 -12.23 -1.90 -2.86
N LEU A 99 -11.98 -0.71 -3.41
CA LEU A 99 -12.48 -0.29 -4.73
C LEU A 99 -11.81 -1.04 -5.90
N LEU A 100 -10.75 -1.79 -5.62
CA LEU A 100 -9.96 -2.50 -6.63
C LEU A 100 -10.18 -4.01 -6.58
N LEU A 101 -10.88 -4.51 -5.56
CA LEU A 101 -11.16 -5.93 -5.44
C LEU A 101 -12.16 -6.37 -6.51
N ALA A 102 -11.92 -7.55 -7.08
CA ALA A 102 -12.91 -8.17 -7.95
C ALA A 102 -14.24 -8.39 -7.19
N PRO A 103 -15.41 -8.25 -7.84
CA PRO A 103 -16.70 -8.42 -7.18
C PRO A 103 -16.85 -9.75 -6.43
N SER A 104 -16.20 -10.81 -6.92
CA SER A 104 -16.25 -12.15 -6.32
C SER A 104 -15.56 -12.27 -4.96
N VAL A 105 -14.68 -11.34 -4.60
CA VAL A 105 -13.91 -11.38 -3.34
C VAL A 105 -14.14 -10.15 -2.46
N ALA A 106 -14.73 -9.08 -3.00
CA ALA A 106 -14.87 -7.80 -2.31
C ALA A 106 -15.70 -7.91 -1.01
N GLU A 107 -16.88 -8.53 -1.06
CA GLU A 107 -17.79 -8.64 0.09
C GLU A 107 -17.16 -9.44 1.24
N GLU A 108 -16.61 -10.61 0.94
CA GLU A 108 -15.99 -11.46 1.97
C GLU A 108 -14.73 -10.81 2.55
N SER A 109 -13.93 -10.13 1.72
CA SER A 109 -12.75 -9.40 2.20
C SER A 109 -13.15 -8.29 3.17
N PHE A 110 -14.19 -7.52 2.84
CA PHE A 110 -14.72 -6.47 3.72
C PHE A 110 -15.16 -7.05 5.07
N ARG A 111 -15.93 -8.14 5.03
CA ARG A 111 -16.42 -8.81 6.24
C ARG A 111 -15.28 -9.31 7.13
N GLN A 112 -14.23 -9.87 6.54
CA GLN A 112 -13.07 -10.35 7.31
C GLN A 112 -12.29 -9.21 7.95
N ILE A 113 -12.15 -8.08 7.25
CA ILE A 113 -11.52 -6.88 7.81
C ILE A 113 -12.33 -6.36 9.02
N GLN A 114 -13.65 -6.27 8.89
CA GLN A 114 -14.54 -5.88 10.00
C GLN A 114 -14.36 -6.81 11.21
N LEU A 115 -14.29 -8.12 11.00
CA LEU A 115 -14.07 -9.08 12.08
C LEU A 115 -12.73 -8.88 12.80
N VAL A 116 -11.67 -8.48 12.08
CA VAL A 116 -10.38 -8.16 12.69
C VAL A 116 -10.50 -6.91 13.56
N MET A 117 -11.16 -5.86 13.06
CA MET A 117 -11.40 -4.62 13.80
C MET A 117 -12.22 -4.86 15.08
N GLU A 118 -13.28 -5.68 15.00
CA GLU A 118 -14.10 -6.06 16.15
C GLU A 118 -13.28 -6.83 17.19
N LYS A 119 -12.47 -7.81 16.76
CA LYS A 119 -11.57 -8.56 17.65
C LYS A 119 -10.54 -7.66 18.31
N TRP A 120 -10.00 -6.68 17.57
CA TRP A 120 -9.08 -5.70 18.11
C TRP A 120 -9.75 -4.85 19.18
N ASN A 121 -10.99 -4.40 18.99
CA ASN A 121 -11.73 -3.62 19.97
C ASN A 121 -11.93 -4.36 21.31
N VAL A 122 -12.10 -5.68 21.26
CA VAL A 122 -12.15 -6.50 22.49
C VAL A 122 -10.84 -6.40 23.28
N THR A 123 -9.70 -6.33 22.58
CA THR A 123 -8.37 -6.24 23.19
C THR A 123 -8.03 -4.81 23.62
N ALA A 124 -8.30 -3.82 22.77
CA ALA A 124 -7.97 -2.42 23.00
C ALA A 124 -8.90 -1.74 24.03
N GLY A 125 -10.12 -2.25 24.19
CA GLY A 125 -11.11 -1.68 25.12
C GLY A 125 -11.48 -0.25 24.74
N SER A 126 -11.37 0.68 25.69
CA SER A 126 -11.64 2.11 25.50
C SER A 126 -10.38 2.94 25.18
N ALA A 127 -9.27 2.30 24.81
CA ALA A 127 -8.08 3.00 24.36
C ALA A 127 -8.35 3.80 23.08
N THR A 128 -7.56 4.84 22.83
CA THR A 128 -7.62 5.64 21.59
C THR A 128 -7.33 4.83 20.33
N SER A 129 -6.78 3.63 20.46
CA SER A 129 -6.54 2.69 19.35
C SER A 129 -7.76 1.83 19.00
N ALA A 130 -8.87 1.93 19.73
CA ALA A 130 -10.10 1.20 19.41
C ALA A 130 -10.85 1.87 18.25
N TYR A 131 -11.41 1.04 17.36
CA TYR A 131 -12.22 1.47 16.23
C TYR A 131 -13.61 1.91 16.69
N THR A 132 -14.11 2.99 16.09
CA THR A 132 -15.47 3.49 16.31
C THR A 132 -16.51 2.64 15.58
N ALA A 133 -17.80 2.84 15.91
CA ALA A 133 -18.89 2.23 15.16
C ALA A 133 -18.93 2.67 13.68
N GLN A 134 -18.43 3.87 13.39
CA GLN A 134 -18.34 4.36 12.02
C GLN A 134 -17.22 3.63 11.26
N ASP A 135 -16.06 3.45 11.89
CA ASP A 135 -14.92 2.73 11.30
C ASP A 135 -15.32 1.29 10.96
N LEU A 136 -16.06 0.62 11.84
CA LEU A 136 -16.57 -0.73 11.56
C LEU A 136 -17.53 -0.76 10.37
N LYS A 137 -18.31 0.32 10.14
CA LYS A 137 -19.26 0.40 9.03
C LYS A 137 -18.58 0.71 7.70
N THR A 138 -17.52 1.52 7.69
CA THR A 138 -16.78 1.91 6.48
C THR A 138 -15.56 1.01 6.23
N GLY A 139 -15.19 0.17 7.18
CA GLY A 139 -14.00 -0.66 7.15
C GLY A 139 -12.72 0.18 7.24
N VAL A 140 -11.65 -0.27 6.59
CA VAL A 140 -10.34 0.41 6.53
C VAL A 140 -10.32 1.65 5.63
N CYS A 141 -11.45 2.10 5.11
CA CYS A 141 -11.52 3.24 4.21
C CYS A 141 -12.27 4.38 4.92
N GLU A 142 -11.55 5.44 5.32
CA GLU A 142 -12.16 6.65 5.89
C GLU A 142 -13.11 7.35 4.90
N SER A 143 -12.83 7.22 3.60
CA SER A 143 -13.61 7.73 2.47
C SER A 143 -13.25 6.98 1.18
N GLU A 144 -13.98 7.20 0.08
CA GLU A 144 -13.61 6.66 -1.24
C GLU A 144 -12.19 7.12 -1.69
N THR A 145 -11.69 8.23 -1.13
CA THR A 145 -10.32 8.75 -1.29
C THR A 145 -9.83 9.36 0.03
N ALA A 146 -8.68 8.92 0.55
CA ALA A 146 -8.05 9.52 1.73
C ALA A 146 -6.91 10.44 1.28
N SER A 147 -6.92 11.70 1.70
CA SER A 147 -5.80 12.62 1.47
C SER A 147 -4.55 12.13 2.17
N ALA A 148 -3.47 11.89 1.43
CA ALA A 148 -2.16 11.66 2.01
C ALA A 148 -1.76 12.92 2.80
N GLN A 149 -1.35 12.75 4.06
CA GLN A 149 -0.80 13.83 4.88
C GLN A 149 0.64 14.13 4.48
#